data_AF-K1S9Q0-F1
#
_entry.id   AF-K1S9Q0-F1
#
_cell.length_a   1.000
_cell.length_b   1.000
_cell.length_c   1.000
_cell.angle_alpha   90.00
_cell.angle_beta   90.00
_cell.angle_gamma   90.00
#
_symmetry.space_group_name_H-M   'P 1'
#
loop_
_entity.id
_entity.type
_entity.pdbx_description
1 polymer ?
#
loop_
_entity_poly.entity_id
_entity_poly.type
_entity_poly.pdbx_seq_one_letter_code
_entity_poly.pdbx_strand_id
1 'polypeptide(L)' 'RINRYVTELAARFHRFYNVCRIKDAEPAVRDARLKLADTTRRVLEIGLDIIGVTAPEKM' A
#
# COMPACT_ATOMS: atom_id res chain seq x y z
N ARG A 1 -7.37 -8.13 15.79
CA ARG A 1 -8.20 -7.59 14.68
C ARG A 1 -7.37 -6.72 13.73
N ILE A 2 -6.61 -5.73 14.23
CA ILE A 2 -5.78 -4.85 13.39
C ILE A 2 -4.62 -5.57 12.67
N ASN A 3 -3.91 -6.52 13.31
CA ASN A 3 -2.85 -7.31 12.66
C ASN A 3 -3.36 -8.03 11.39
N ARG A 4 -4.51 -8.70 11.50
CA ARG A 4 -5.14 -9.36 10.36
C ARG A 4 -5.49 -8.37 9.25
N TYR A 5 -6.01 -7.19 9.61
CA TYR A 5 -6.33 -6.15 8.64
C TYR A 5 -5.09 -5.65 7.87
N VAL A 6 -4.00 -5.30 8.56
CA VAL A 6 -2.78 -4.82 7.89
C VAL A 6 -2.16 -5.91 7.01
N THR A 7 -2.21 -7.16 7.43
CA THR A 7 -1.74 -8.32 6.65
C THR A 7 -2.58 -8.50 5.37
N GLU A 8 -3.91 -8.47 5.49
CA GLU A 8 -4.81 -8.60 4.34
C GLU A 8 -4.68 -7.38 3.39
N LEU A 9 -4.51 -6.17 3.92
CA LEU A 9 -4.29 -4.96 3.14
C LEU A 9 -3.00 -5.05 2.33
N ALA A 10 -1.89 -5.47 2.97
CA ALA A 10 -0.61 -5.67 2.30
C ALA A 10 -0.72 -6.71 1.17
N ALA A 11 -1.42 -7.83 1.41
CA ALA A 11 -1.65 -8.85 0.38
C ALA A 11 -2.46 -8.34 -0.81
N ARG A 12 -3.50 -7.54 -0.58
CA ARG A 12 -4.30 -6.90 -1.65
C ARG A 12 -3.47 -5.88 -2.43
N PHE A 13 -2.67 -5.08 -1.72
CA PHE A 13 -1.79 -4.11 -2.36
C PHE A 13 -0.71 -4.78 -3.22
N HIS A 14 -0.14 -5.89 -2.75
CA HIS A 14 0.83 -6.67 -3.52
C HIS A 14 0.22 -7.19 -4.83
N ARG A 15 -1.01 -7.71 -4.80
CA ARG A 15 -1.75 -8.11 -6.01
C ARG A 15 -1.98 -6.90 -6.94
N PHE A 16 -2.43 -5.77 -6.39
CA PHE A 16 -2.62 -4.54 -7.16
C PHE A 16 -1.33 -4.11 -7.87
N TYR A 17 -0.20 -4.11 -7.17
CA TYR A 17 1.08 -3.67 -7.73
C TYR A 17 1.53 -4.54 -8.92
N ASN A 18 1.27 -5.85 -8.86
CA ASN A 18 1.61 -6.78 -9.93
C ASN A 18 0.68 -6.68 -11.15
N VAL A 19 -0.63 -6.49 -10.94
CA VAL A 19 -1.63 -6.48 -12.01
C VAL A 19 -1.79 -5.10 -12.62
N CYS A 20 -1.76 -4.04 -11.81
CA CYS A 20 -2.00 -2.66 -12.21
C CYS A 20 -0.68 -1.87 -12.30
N ARG A 21 0.11 -2.14 -13.34
CA ARG A 21 1.39 -1.45 -13.55
C ARG A 21 1.23 0.07 -13.55
N ILE A 22 1.98 0.74 -12.69
CA ILE A 22 1.87 2.19 -12.52
C ILE A 22 2.63 2.94 -13.61
N LYS A 23 3.86 2.51 -13.91
CA LYS A 23 4.77 3.21 -14.84
C LYS A 23 4.25 3.28 -16.28
N ASP A 24 3.55 2.23 -16.71
CA ASP A 24 3.13 2.05 -18.10
C ASP A 24 1.68 2.52 -18.35
N ALA A 25 1.07 3.25 -17.41
CA ALA A 25 -0.32 3.68 -17.49
C ALA A 25 -0.45 5.11 -18.05
N GLU A 26 -1.58 5.37 -18.72
CA GLU A 26 -1.99 6.71 -19.14
C GLU A 26 -1.96 7.70 -17.96
N PRO A 27 -1.64 9.00 -18.18
CA PRO A 27 -1.34 9.95 -17.11
C PRO A 27 -2.39 9.98 -15.99
N ALA A 28 -3.67 10.09 -16.33
CA ALA A 28 -4.75 10.14 -15.33
C ALA A 28 -4.85 8.85 -14.50
N VAL A 29 -4.64 7.68 -15.14
CA VAL A 29 -4.68 6.38 -14.48
C VAL A 29 -3.44 6.18 -13.61
N ARG A 30 -2.26 6.55 -14.11
CA ARG A 30 -1.00 6.54 -13.36
C ARG A 30 -1.13 7.36 -12.08
N ASP A 31 -1.63 8.58 -12.19
CA ASP A 31 -1.73 9.50 -11.05
C ASP A 31 -2.73 8.97 -10.00
N ALA A 32 -3.85 8.40 -10.44
CA ALA A 32 -4.79 7.73 -9.55
C ALA A 32 -4.17 6.51 -8.84
N ARG A 33 -3.40 5.70 -9.57
CA ARG A 33 -2.68 4.53 -9.02
C ARG A 33 -1.60 4.94 -8.01
N LEU A 34 -0.86 6.02 -8.28
CA LEU A 34 0.12 6.59 -7.35
C LEU A 34 -0.57 7.07 -6.08
N LYS A 35 -1.72 7.76 -6.20
CA LYS A 35 -2.48 8.21 -5.03
C LYS A 35 -2.98 7.04 -4.18
N LEU A 36 -3.44 5.96 -4.81
CA LEU A 36 -3.83 4.74 -4.12
C LEU A 36 -2.64 4.11 -3.37
N ALA A 37 -1.48 4.04 -4.02
CA ALA A 37 -0.27 3.49 -3.42
C ALA A 37 0.20 4.28 -2.20
N ASP A 38 0.25 5.61 -2.31
CA ASP A 38 0.62 6.48 -1.19
C ASP A 38 -0.38 6.39 -0.02
N THR A 39 -1.68 6.37 -0.33
CA THR A 39 -2.72 6.19 0.70
C THR A 39 -2.58 4.85 1.41
N THR A 40 -2.33 3.78 0.65
CA THR A 40 -2.15 2.43 1.22
C THR A 40 -0.90 2.37 2.10
N ARG A 41 0.21 2.98 1.65
CA ARG A 41 1.44 3.12 2.44
C ARG A 41 1.15 3.79 3.78
N ARG A 42 0.41 4.90 3.80
CA ARG A 42 0.05 5.62 5.02
C ARG A 42 -0.82 4.80 5.97
N VAL A 43 -1.78 4.04 5.44
CA VAL A 43 -2.63 3.16 6.27
C VAL A 43 -1.82 2.02 6.88
N LEU A 44 -0.88 1.44 6.13
CA LEU A 44 0.03 0.41 6.65
C LEU A 44 0.94 0.95 7.74
N GLU A 45 1.52 2.14 7.54
CA GLU A 45 2.33 2.85 8.55
C GLU A 45 1.56 3.00 9.87
N ILE A 46 0.35 3.58 9.82
CA ILE A 46 -0.50 3.77 11.00
C ILE A 46 -0.89 2.44 11.63
N GLY A 47 -1.24 1.44 10.82
CA GLY A 47 -1.66 0.14 11.32
C GLY A 47 -0.54 -0.67 11.98
N LEU A 48 0.70 -0.54 11.49
CA LEU A 48 1.90 -1.14 12.07
C LEU A 48 2.31 -0.42 13.37
N ASP A 49 2.22 0.91 13.39
CA ASP A 49 2.49 1.72 14.59
C ASP A 49 1.56 1.35 15.76
N ILE A 50 0.27 1.15 15.49
CA ILE A 50 -0.73 0.70 16.49
C ILE A 50 -0.34 -0.64 17.15
N ILE A 51 0.38 -1.52 16.44
CA ILE A 51 0.83 -2.82 16.98
C ILE A 51 2.28 -2.80 17.47
N GLY A 52 2.91 -1.62 17.56
CA GLY A 52 4.28 -1.45 18.04
C GLY A 52 5.34 -1.89 17.04
N VAL A 53 5.03 -1.94 15.74
CA VAL A 53 5.96 -2.32 14.67
C VAL A 53 6.32 -1.10 13.83
N THR A 54 7.60 -0.90 13.55
CA THR A 54 8.06 0.18 12.68
C THR A 54 7.84 -0.17 11.20
N ALA A 55 7.46 0.83 10.41
CA ALA A 55 7.28 0.72 8.96
C ALA A 55 8.47 1.36 8.22
N PRO A 56 9.53 0.60 7.86
CA PRO A 56 10.71 1.18 7.23
C PRO A 56 10.41 1.67 5.80
N GLU A 57 10.99 2.82 5.42
CA GLU A 57 10.84 3.38 4.07
C GLU A 57 11.53 2.53 2.99
N LYS A 58 12.50 1.72 3.40
CA LYS A 58 13.22 0.79 2.55
C LYS A 58 13.55 -0.47 3.35
N MET A 59 13.22 -1.63 2.79
CA MET A 59 13.66 -2.94 3.28
C MET A 59 14.94 -3.38 2.60
#